data_AF-A0A7C0WJT3-F1
#
_entry.id   AF-A0A7C0WJT3-F1
#
_cell.length_a   1.000
_cell.length_b   1.000
_cell.length_c   1.000
_cell.angle_alpha   90.00
_cell.angle_beta   90.00
_cell.angle_gamma   90.00
#
_symmetry.space_group_name_H-M   'P 1'
#
loop_
_entity.id
_entity.type
_entity.pdbx_description
1 polymer ?
#
loop_
_entity_poly.entity_id
_entity_poly.type
_entity_poly.pdbx_seq_one_letter_code
_entity_poly.pdbx_strand_id
1 'polypeptide(L)' 'MFEKLLFIPILIFSVIVHECAHGIAALRAGDPTAKMMGRITLNPVPHLDLFGSVIIPAFLLL' A
#
# COMPACT_ATOMS: atom_id res chain seq x y z
N MET A 1 16.40 12.61 -16.91
CA MET A 1 16.09 11.17 -17.16
C MET A 1 16.19 10.34 -15.88
N PHE A 2 17.22 10.54 -15.05
CA PHE A 2 17.39 9.87 -13.75
C PHE A 2 16.28 10.16 -12.72
N GLU A 3 15.73 11.38 -12.69
CA GLU A 3 14.67 11.75 -11.75
C GLU A 3 13.39 10.91 -11.89
N LYS A 4 13.04 10.52 -13.13
CA LYS A 4 11.86 9.67 -13.40
C LYS A 4 12.05 8.24 -12.89
N LEU A 5 13.29 7.75 -12.85
CA LEU A 5 13.62 6.42 -12.35
C LEU A 5 13.44 6.33 -10.83
N LEU A 6 13.71 7.42 -10.11
CA LEU A 6 13.55 7.49 -8.66
C LEU A 6 12.10 7.68 -8.22
N PHE A 7 11.26 8.24 -9.09
CA PHE A 7 9.88 8.56 -8.75
C PHE A 7 9.05 7.32 -8.35
N ILE A 8 9.12 6.23 -9.12
CA ILE A 8 8.30 5.03 -8.87
C ILE A 8 8.65 4.34 -7.53
N PRO A 9 9.93 4.06 -7.21
CA PRO A 9 10.29 3.51 -5.91
C PRO A 9 9.86 4.40 -4.73
N ILE A 10 10.02 5.73 -4.88
CA ILE A 10 9.61 6.70 -3.85
C ILE A 10 8.10 6.67 -3.66
N LEU A 11 7.33 6.66 -4.75
CA LEU A 11 5.87 6.61 -4.69
C LEU A 11 5.39 5.33 -3.99
N ILE A 12 5.94 4.17 -4.38
CA ILE A 12 5.60 2.87 -3.76
C ILE A 12 5.89 2.92 -2.26
N PHE A 13 7.09 3.38 -1.88
CA PHE A 13 7.45 3.47 -0.48
C PHE A 13 6.55 4.46 0.29
N SER A 14 6.22 5.60 -0.31
CA SER A 14 5.33 6.60 0.30
C SER A 14 3.93 6.04 0.55
N VAL A 15 3.39 5.26 -0.38
CA VAL A 15 2.07 4.62 -0.23
C VAL A 15 2.11 3.58 0.88
N ILE A 16 3.16 2.74 0.96
CA ILE A 16 3.28 1.73 2.02
C ILE A 16 3.30 2.39 3.41
N VAL A 17 4.06 3.48 3.57
CA VAL A 17 4.10 4.23 4.83
C VAL A 17 2.73 4.84 5.15
N HIS A 18 2.02 5.36 4.15
CA HIS A 18 0.66 5.89 4.30
C HIS A 18 -0.32 4.82 4.82
N GLU A 19 -0.35 3.65 4.18
CA GLU A 19 -1.23 2.54 4.58
C GLU A 19 -0.87 1.98 5.97
N CYS A 20 0.43 1.89 6.28
CA CYS A 20 0.88 1.51 7.62
C CYS A 20 0.42 2.53 8.68
N ALA A 21 0.45 3.83 8.37
CA ALA A 21 -0.02 4.87 9.28
C ALA A 21 -1.52 4.74 9.57
N HIS A 22 -2.34 4.48 8.54
CA HIS A 22 -3.76 4.16 8.71
C HIS A 22 -3.97 2.92 9.57
N GLY A 23 -3.24 1.84 9.30
CA GLY A 23 -3.31 0.61 10.07
C GLY A 23 -2.93 0.80 11.55
N ILE A 24 -1.92 1.62 11.83
CA ILE A 24 -1.52 1.98 13.21
C ILE A 24 -2.59 2.87 13.87
N ALA A 25 -3.15 3.83 13.15
CA ALA A 25 -4.21 4.69 13.66
C ALA A 25 -5.48 3.88 14.00
N ALA A 26 -5.89 2.98 13.11
CA ALA A 26 -7.00 2.05 13.33
C ALA A 26 -6.75 1.13 14.53
N LEU A 27 -5.54 0.58 14.65
CA LEU A 27 -5.15 -0.24 15.78
C LEU A 27 -5.23 0.53 17.11
N ARG A 28 -4.80 1.80 17.12
CA ARG A 28 -4.92 2.68 18.30
C ARG A 28 -6.38 3.03 18.62
N ALA A 29 -7.23 3.10 17.61
CA ALA A 29 -8.68 3.28 17.75
C ALA A 29 -9.42 1.97 18.12
N GLY A 30 -8.71 0.84 18.23
CA GLY A 30 -9.25 -0.45 18.66
C GLY A 30 -9.62 -1.42 17.54
N ASP A 31 -9.34 -1.11 16.27
CA ASP A 31 -9.53 -2.03 15.14
C ASP A 31 -8.24 -2.83 14.85
N PRO A 32 -8.19 -4.13 15.18
CA PRO A 32 -7.00 -4.95 14.98
C PRO A 32 -6.86 -5.51 13.55
N THR A 33 -7.78 -5.23 12.63
CA THR A 33 -7.89 -5.89 11.32
C THR A 33 -6.60 -5.82 10.51
N ALA A 34 -6.04 -4.61 10.33
CA ALA A 34 -4.78 -4.43 9.59
C ALA A 34 -3.59 -5.16 10.22
N LYS A 35 -3.54 -5.21 11.56
CA LYS A 35 -2.50 -5.92 12.31
C LYS A 35 -2.65 -7.45 12.14
N MET A 36 -3.88 -7.96 12.27
CA MET A 36 -4.18 -9.39 12.12
C MET A 36 -3.89 -9.91 10.72
N MET A 37 -4.13 -9.10 9.69
CA MET A 37 -3.80 -9.43 8.31
C MET A 37 -2.31 -9.27 7.98
N GLY A 38 -1.46 -8.87 8.93
CA GLY A 38 -0.04 -8.65 8.70
C GLY A 38 0.26 -7.48 7.75
N ARG A 39 -0.67 -6.53 7.60
CA ARG A 39 -0.56 -5.39 6.67
C ARG A 39 0.14 -4.17 7.28
N ILE A 40 0.46 -4.18 8.58
CA ILE A 40 1.32 -3.15 9.19
C ILE A 40 2.78 -3.56 8.98
N THR A 41 3.29 -3.41 7.76
CA THR A 41 4.65 -3.83 7.37
C THR A 41 5.20 -2.97 6.24
N LEU A 42 6.52 -2.77 6.19
CA LEU A 42 7.15 -2.08 5.06
C LEU A 42 7.34 -2.97 3.82
N ASN A 43 6.96 -4.25 3.91
CA ASN A 43 6.96 -5.15 2.77
C ASN A 43 5.83 -4.75 1.78
N PRO A 44 6.12 -4.44 0.50
CA PRO A 44 5.07 -4.13 -0.48
C PRO A 44 4.16 -5.32 -0.80
N VAL A 45 4.65 -6.56 -0.67
CA VAL A 45 3.94 -7.76 -1.14
C VAL A 45 2.56 -7.94 -0.50
N PRO A 46 2.37 -7.81 0.83
CA PRO A 46 1.07 -7.98 1.47
C PRO A 46 0.06 -6.86 1.19
N HIS A 47 0.51 -5.75 0.60
CA HIS A 47 -0.33 -4.62 0.20
C HIS A 47 -0.85 -4.78 -1.23
N LEU A 48 -0.25 -5.67 -2.02
CA LEU A 48 -0.67 -5.95 -3.37
C LEU A 48 -1.75 -7.03 -3.38
N ASP A 49 -2.84 -6.73 -4.07
CA ASP A 49 -3.94 -7.66 -4.30
C ASP A 49 -4.33 -7.66 -5.78
N LEU A 50 -4.67 -8.83 -6.32
CA LEU A 50 -4.94 -8.97 -7.75
C LEU A 50 -6.11 -8.09 -8.21
N PHE A 51 -7.11 -7.88 -7.34
CA PHE A 51 -8.31 -7.14 -7.71
C PHE A 51 -8.07 -5.63 -7.71
N GLY A 52 -7.69 -5.06 -6.58
CA GLY A 52 -7.45 -3.64 -6.40
C GLY A 52 -6.17 -3.14 -7.08
N SER A 53 -5.10 -3.95 -7.07
CA SER A 53 -3.80 -3.51 -7.61
C SER A 53 -3.62 -3.81 -9.11
N VAL A 54 -4.40 -4.72 -9.71
CA VAL A 54 -4.26 -5.09 -11.13
C VAL A 54 -5.56 -4.94 -11.91
N ILE A 55 -6.65 -5.59 -11.47
CA ILE A 55 -7.90 -5.62 -12.24
C ILE A 55 -8.55 -4.23 -12.32
N ILE A 56 -8.66 -3.50 -11.21
CA ILE A 56 -9.26 -2.15 -11.20
C ILE A 56 -8.47 -1.19 -12.09
N PRO A 57 -7.14 -1.03 -11.94
CA PRO A 57 -6.36 -0.15 -12.82
C PRO A 57 -6.45 -0.55 -14.30
N ALA A 58 -6.40 -1.85 -14.61
CA ALA A 58 -6.52 -2.33 -15.98
C ALA A 58 -7.90 -2.01 -16.59
N PHE A 59 -8.96 -2.15 -15.81
CA PHE A 59 -10.31 -1.77 -16.23
C PHE A 59 -10.44 -0.26 -16.46
N LEU A 60 -9.86 0.57 -15.59
CA LEU A 60 -9.88 2.03 -15.72
C LEU A 60 -9.08 2.57 -16.92
N LEU A 61 -8.22 1.75 -17.52
CA LEU A 61 -7.40 2.11 -18.69
C LEU A 61 -8.08 1.79 -20.04
N LEU A 62 -9.20 1.06 -20.05
CA LEU A 62 -10.00 0.76 -21.24
C LEU A 62 -10.99 1.90 -21.54
#